data_AF-A0AAJ2QCW7-F1
#
_entry.id   AF-A0AAJ2QCW7-F1
#
_cell.length_a   1.000
_cell.length_b   1.000
_cell.length_c   1.000
_cell.angle_alpha   90.00
_cell.angle_beta   90.00
_cell.angle_gamma   90.00
#
_symmetry.space_group_name_H-M   'P 1'
#
loop_
_entity.id
_entity.type
_entity.pdbx_description
1 polymer ?
#
loop_
_entity_poly.entity_id
_entity_poly.type
_entity_poly.pdbx_seq_one_letter_code
_entity_poly.pdbx_strand_id
1 'polypeptide(L)'
;MRYSARESDRIARRWASAVRGVRPECAKGWRDDLDTLLAYKRAQSVYTDVIRGAIGLERPGPGPAPVRISLTAHRIREVLSRARVPLGLGSVPSVREVMSAYDRWLRAVTAS
;
A
#
# COMPACT_ATOMS: atom_id res chain seq x y z
N MET A 1 7.12 5.18 1.67
CA MET A 1 8.39 5.92 1.91
C MET A 1 8.35 7.20 1.12
N ARG A 2 8.74 8.33 1.72
CA ARG A 2 8.77 9.63 1.05
C ARG A 2 10.23 10.00 0.78
N TYR A 3 10.81 9.39 -0.25
CA TYR A 3 12.14 9.78 -0.71
C TYR A 3 12.04 11.05 -1.56
N SER A 4 13.05 11.92 -1.47
CA SER A 4 13.22 12.96 -2.48
C SER A 4 13.48 12.33 -3.86
N ALA A 5 13.27 13.07 -4.94
CA ALA A 5 13.57 12.58 -6.29
C ALA A 5 15.05 12.15 -6.41
N ARG A 6 15.97 12.97 -5.87
CA ARG A 6 17.40 12.67 -5.81
C ARG A 6 17.70 11.37 -5.06
N GLU A 7 17.02 11.14 -3.94
CA GLU A 7 17.23 9.93 -3.15
C GLU A 7 16.64 8.68 -3.80
N SER A 8 15.46 8.80 -4.40
CA SER A 8 14.83 7.71 -5.17
C SER A 8 15.74 7.25 -6.31
N ASP A 9 16.28 8.21 -7.06
CA ASP A 9 17.18 7.97 -8.19
C ASP A 9 18.54 7.39 -7.73
N ARG A 10 19.08 7.86 -6.59
CA ARG A 10 20.28 7.28 -5.96
C ARG A 10 20.06 5.82 -5.57
N ILE A 11 18.93 5.50 -4.95
CA ILE A 11 18.62 4.14 -4.50
C ILE A 11 18.42 3.21 -5.70
N ALA A 12 17.69 3.66 -6.73
CA ALA A 12 17.46 2.86 -7.92
C ALA A 12 18.77 2.54 -8.66
N ARG A 13 19.70 3.50 -8.77
CA ARG A 13 21.05 3.25 -9.30
C ARG A 13 21.86 2.26 -8.46
N ARG A 14 21.81 2.37 -7.13
CA ARG A 14 22.50 1.42 -6.24
C ARG A 14 21.95 0.00 -6.40
N TRP A 15 20.63 -0.14 -6.46
CA TRP A 15 19.98 -1.41 -6.74
C TRP A 15 20.42 -1.97 -8.11
N ALA A 16 20.37 -1.16 -9.17
CA ALA A 16 20.77 -1.60 -10.51
C ALA A 16 22.24 -2.03 -10.58
N SER A 17 23.13 -1.33 -9.87
CA SER A 17 24.54 -1.71 -9.75
C SER A 17 24.71 -3.05 -9.02
N ALA A 18 23.99 -3.25 -7.92
CA ALA A 18 24.03 -4.49 -7.15
C ALA A 18 23.50 -5.68 -7.97
N VAL A 19 22.36 -5.52 -8.64
CA VAL A 19 21.77 -6.56 -9.51
C VAL A 19 22.71 -6.89 -10.66
N ARG A 20 23.32 -5.87 -11.30
CA ARG A 20 24.26 -6.06 -12.41
C ARG A 20 25.49 -6.87 -12.02
N GLY A 21 25.97 -6.74 -10.77
CA GLY A 21 27.09 -7.51 -10.25
C GLY A 21 26.80 -9.01 -10.09
N VAL A 22 25.52 -9.42 -10.04
CA VAL A 22 25.12 -10.83 -9.86
C VAL A 22 24.49 -11.41 -11.13
N ARG A 23 23.62 -10.64 -11.79
CA ARG A 23 22.88 -11.01 -13.01
C ARG A 23 22.72 -9.78 -13.92
N PRO A 24 23.66 -9.53 -14.85
CA PRO A 24 23.65 -8.34 -15.71
C PRO A 24 22.34 -8.12 -16.47
N GLU A 25 21.75 -9.19 -16.99
CA GLU A 25 20.51 -9.14 -17.78
C GLU A 25 19.31 -8.62 -16.99
N CYS A 26 19.26 -8.88 -15.67
CA CYS A 26 18.17 -8.41 -14.80
C CYS A 26 18.21 -6.89 -14.52
N ALA A 27 19.32 -6.23 -14.86
CA ALA A 27 19.46 -4.77 -14.75
C ALA A 27 19.45 -4.08 -16.13
N LYS A 28 19.15 -4.80 -17.22
CA LYS A 28 18.97 -4.21 -18.55
C LYS A 28 17.60 -3.53 -18.61
N GLY A 29 17.50 -2.34 -19.20
CA GLY A 29 16.23 -1.60 -19.34
C GLY A 29 15.62 -1.06 -18.03
N TRP A 30 16.28 -1.23 -16.88
CA TRP A 30 15.65 -0.97 -15.58
C TRP A 30 15.05 0.43 -15.39
N ARG A 31 15.57 1.46 -16.08
CA ARG A 31 15.03 2.82 -16.00
C ARG A 31 13.67 2.90 -16.66
N ASP A 32 13.51 2.22 -17.79
CA ASP A 32 12.28 2.18 -18.57
C ASP A 32 11.21 1.38 -17.80
N ASP A 33 11.63 0.32 -17.10
CA ASP A 33 10.73 -0.52 -16.31
C ASP A 33 10.42 0.05 -14.91
N LEU A 34 11.19 1.02 -14.42
CA LEU A 34 11.15 1.44 -13.01
C LEU A 34 9.76 1.91 -12.60
N ASP A 35 9.11 2.73 -13.42
CA ASP A 35 7.80 3.28 -13.11
C ASP A 35 6.73 2.20 -13.04
N THR A 36 6.78 1.23 -13.96
CA THR A 36 5.89 0.06 -13.99
C THR A 36 6.12 -0.84 -12.76
N LEU A 37 7.37 -1.10 -12.39
CA LEU A 37 7.71 -1.90 -11.21
C LEU A 37 7.27 -1.22 -9.91
N LEU A 38 7.47 0.09 -9.80
CA LEU A 38 6.99 0.87 -8.65
C LEU A 38 5.47 0.91 -8.59
N ALA A 39 4.80 1.05 -9.73
CA ALA A 39 3.34 0.99 -9.84
C ALA A 39 2.79 -0.36 -9.36
N TYR A 40 3.38 -1.47 -9.81
CA TYR A 40 3.06 -2.81 -9.35
C TYR A 40 3.27 -2.97 -7.84
N LYS A 41 4.41 -2.49 -7.30
CA LYS A 41 4.70 -2.56 -5.86
C LYS A 41 3.73 -1.73 -5.01
N ARG A 42 3.30 -0.56 -5.50
CA ARG A 42 2.27 0.25 -4.82
C ARG A 42 0.94 -0.50 -4.75
N ALA A 43 0.52 -1.13 -5.85
CA ALA A 43 -0.69 -1.96 -5.87
C ALA A 43 -0.57 -3.15 -4.90
N GLN A 44 0.55 -3.87 -4.90
CA GLN A 44 0.80 -4.95 -3.94
C GLN A 44 0.73 -4.47 -2.48
N SER A 45 1.31 -3.31 -2.16
CA SER A 45 1.26 -2.75 -0.80
C SER A 45 -0.17 -2.54 -0.33
N VAL A 46 -1.05 -2.02 -1.19
CA VAL A 46 -2.47 -1.75 -0.85
C VAL A 46 -3.16 -2.99 -0.31
N TYR A 47 -3.05 -4.13 -1.02
CA TYR A 47 -3.65 -5.37 -0.57
C TYR A 47 -3.13 -5.77 0.82
N THR A 48 -1.81 -5.69 1.03
CA THR A 48 -1.23 -6.04 2.32
C THR A 48 -1.63 -5.07 3.43
N ASP A 49 -1.76 -3.78 3.13
CA ASP A 49 -2.15 -2.76 4.11
C ASP A 49 -3.62 -2.91 4.52
N VAL A 50 -4.51 -3.20 3.56
CA VAL A 50 -5.92 -3.49 3.83
C VAL A 50 -6.08 -4.71 4.74
N ILE A 51 -5.40 -5.81 4.41
CA ILE A 51 -5.43 -7.06 5.19
C ILE A 51 -4.86 -6.84 6.59
N ARG A 52 -3.71 -6.16 6.72
CA ARG A 52 -3.14 -5.82 8.04
C ARG A 52 -4.08 -4.93 8.84
N GLY A 53 -4.79 -4.01 8.19
CA GLY A 53 -5.81 -3.18 8.82
C GLY A 53 -6.96 -4.02 9.40
N ALA A 54 -7.44 -5.01 8.66
CA ALA A 54 -8.51 -5.92 9.10
C ALA A 54 -8.06 -6.75 10.31
N ILE A 55 -6.95 -7.48 10.17
CA ILE A 55 -6.36 -8.30 11.25
C ILE A 55 -6.07 -7.45 12.48
N GLY A 56 -5.58 -6.23 12.26
CA GLY A 56 -5.27 -5.28 13.32
C GLY A 56 -6.51 -4.80 14.09
N LEU A 57 -7.68 -4.75 13.45
CA LEU A 57 -8.95 -4.35 14.06
C LEU A 57 -9.68 -5.49 14.77
N GLU A 58 -9.56 -6.73 14.26
CA GLU A 58 -10.12 -7.94 14.87
C GLU A 58 -9.59 -8.19 16.29
N ARG A 59 -8.32 -7.85 16.52
CA ARG A 59 -7.69 -8.01 17.83
C ARG A 59 -8.09 -6.87 18.78
N PRO A 60 -8.27 -7.14 20.09
CA PRO A 60 -8.33 -6.08 21.09
C PRO A 60 -7.10 -5.18 20.99
N GLY A 61 -7.31 -3.88 21.11
CA GLY A 61 -6.24 -2.90 21.01
C GLY A 61 -6.55 -1.68 21.87
N PRO A 62 -5.54 -0.82 22.11
CA PRO A 62 -5.74 0.36 22.92
C PRO A 62 -6.73 1.33 22.26
N GLY A 63 -7.65 1.86 23.07
CA GLY A 63 -8.61 2.87 22.68
C GLY A 63 -9.92 2.32 22.09
N PRO A 64 -10.95 3.18 21.93
CA PRO A 64 -12.27 2.77 21.46
C PRO A 64 -12.23 2.23 20.02
N ALA A 65 -13.02 1.19 19.75
CA ALA A 65 -13.12 0.59 18.41
C ALA A 65 -13.44 1.60 17.29
N PRO A 66 -14.39 2.55 17.45
CA PRO A 66 -14.68 3.54 16.41
C PRO A 66 -13.47 4.44 16.07
N VAL A 67 -12.65 4.78 17.07
CA VAL A 67 -11.43 5.57 16.88
C VAL A 67 -10.40 4.78 16.09
N ARG A 68 -10.21 3.50 16.45
CA ARG A 68 -9.29 2.60 15.73
C ARG A 68 -9.71 2.41 14.27
N ILE A 69 -10.99 2.18 14.01
CA ILE A 69 -11.56 2.06 12.66
C ILE A 69 -11.31 3.33 11.86
N SER A 70 -11.58 4.50 12.43
CA SER A 70 -11.32 5.79 11.78
C SER A 70 -9.84 5.98 11.42
N LEU A 71 -8.92 5.69 12.35
CA LEU A 71 -7.48 5.81 12.10
C LEU A 71 -7.00 4.86 11.00
N THR A 72 -7.47 3.61 11.01
CA THR A 72 -7.19 2.64 9.94
C THR A 72 -7.75 3.13 8.61
N ALA A 73 -8.98 3.64 8.57
CA ALA A 73 -9.60 4.12 7.35
C ALA A 73 -8.83 5.31 6.72
N HIS A 74 -8.34 6.25 7.53
CA HIS A 74 -7.50 7.34 7.05
C HIS A 74 -6.20 6.84 6.40
N ARG A 75 -5.53 5.89 7.05
CA ARG A 75 -4.30 5.27 6.53
C ARG A 75 -4.55 4.55 5.22
N ILE A 76 -5.61 3.75 5.15
CA ILE A 76 -5.98 3.00 3.93
C ILE A 76 -6.36 3.95 2.80
N ARG A 77 -7.08 5.03 3.07
CA ARG A 77 -7.38 6.04 2.06
C ARG A 77 -6.10 6.69 1.51
N GLU A 78 -5.11 6.98 2.35
CA GLU A 78 -3.82 7.51 1.89
C GLU A 78 -3.09 6.51 0.98
N VAL A 79 -3.11 5.23 1.32
CA VAL A 79 -2.52 4.15 0.52
C VAL A 79 -3.23 3.99 -0.82
N LEU A 80 -4.58 3.94 -0.82
CA LEU A 80 -5.41 3.90 -2.03
C LEU A 80 -5.17 5.12 -2.92
N SER A 81 -5.05 6.31 -2.33
CA SER A 81 -4.77 7.53 -3.08
C SER A 81 -3.44 7.48 -3.81
N ARG A 82 -2.40 6.90 -3.20
CA ARG A 82 -1.08 6.74 -3.83
C ARG A 82 -1.07 5.68 -4.93
N ALA A 83 -1.99 4.74 -4.87
CA ALA A 83 -2.09 3.64 -5.81
C ALA A 83 -3.30 3.77 -6.77
N ARG A 84 -3.95 4.93 -6.82
CA ARG A 84 -5.18 5.14 -7.61
C ARG A 84 -5.01 4.69 -9.07
N VAL A 85 -3.98 5.22 -9.73
CA VAL A 85 -3.66 4.92 -11.14
C VAL A 85 -3.32 3.44 -11.34
N PRO A 86 -2.33 2.85 -10.61
CA PRO A 86 -2.01 1.43 -10.80
C PRO A 86 -3.12 0.45 -10.42
N LEU A 87 -4.09 0.87 -9.60
CA LEU A 87 -5.27 0.07 -9.28
C LEU A 87 -6.44 0.28 -10.25
N GLY A 88 -6.32 1.17 -11.24
CA GLY A 88 -7.42 1.48 -12.17
C GLY A 88 -8.63 2.13 -11.50
N LEU A 89 -8.44 2.81 -10.36
CA LEU A 89 -9.54 3.39 -9.59
C LEU A 89 -10.07 4.67 -10.24
N GLY A 90 -11.32 4.63 -10.69
CA GLY A 90 -12.05 5.80 -11.19
C GLY A 90 -12.13 6.93 -10.15
N SER A 91 -12.23 6.60 -8.87
CA SER A 91 -12.13 7.52 -7.73
C SER A 91 -11.57 6.79 -6.49
N VAL A 92 -11.03 7.55 -5.55
CA VAL A 92 -10.56 6.99 -4.27
C VAL A 92 -11.74 6.96 -3.29
N PRO A 93 -12.06 5.81 -2.66
CA PRO A 93 -13.11 5.75 -1.66
C PRO A 93 -12.92 6.79 -0.55
N SER A 94 -14.03 7.37 -0.10
CA SER A 94 -14.06 8.25 1.07
C SER A 94 -13.68 7.49 2.34
N VAL A 95 -13.26 8.22 3.37
CA VAL A 95 -12.98 7.63 4.69
C VAL A 95 -14.20 6.87 5.21
N ARG A 96 -15.42 7.42 5.01
CA ARG A 96 -16.67 6.80 5.43
C ARG A 96 -16.90 5.45 4.75
N GLU A 97 -16.70 5.36 3.43
CA GLU A 97 -16.83 4.10 2.70
C GLU A 97 -15.83 3.04 3.18
N VAL A 98 -14.59 3.46 3.48
CA VAL A 98 -13.56 2.55 4.03
C VAL A 98 -13.94 2.10 5.45
N MET A 99 -14.43 3.00 6.31
CA MET A 99 -14.92 2.64 7.64
C MET A 99 -16.06 1.63 7.55
N SER A 100 -17.06 1.89 6.70
CA SER A 100 -18.20 0.98 6.49
C SER A 100 -17.76 -0.39 5.94
N ALA A 101 -16.71 -0.45 5.12
CA ALA A 101 -16.15 -1.72 4.67
C ALA A 101 -15.55 -2.52 5.84
N TYR A 102 -14.76 -1.88 6.71
CA TYR A 102 -14.22 -2.52 7.91
C TYR A 102 -15.31 -2.91 8.92
N ASP A 103 -16.31 -2.08 9.15
CA ASP A 103 -17.44 -2.40 10.03
C ASP A 103 -18.20 -3.63 9.54
N ARG A 104 -18.47 -3.72 8.23
CA ARG A 104 -19.11 -4.90 7.64
C ARG A 104 -18.26 -6.16 7.81
N TRP A 105 -16.95 -6.05 7.56
CA TRP A 105 -16.02 -7.16 7.76
C TRP A 105 -16.02 -7.66 9.21
N LEU A 106 -15.88 -6.76 10.19
CA LEU A 106 -15.82 -7.12 11.61
C LEU A 106 -17.12 -7.78 12.10
N ARG A 107 -18.28 -7.29 11.64
CA ARG A 107 -19.57 -7.92 11.95
C ARG A 107 -19.65 -9.34 11.39
N ALA A 108 -19.18 -9.56 10.16
CA ALA A 108 -19.18 -10.88 9.55
C ALA A 108 -18.28 -11.87 10.31
N VAL A 109 -17.08 -11.44 10.71
CA VAL A 109 -16.12 -12.28 11.44
C VAL A 109 -16.55 -12.54 12.88
N THR A 110 -17.29 -11.63 13.52
CA THR A 110 -17.78 -11.80 14.91
C THR A 110 -19.08 -12.61 14.99
N ALA A 111 -19.82 -12.71 13.89
CA ALA A 111 -21.04 -13.51 13.80
C ALA A 111 -20.78 -14.99 13.45
N SER A 112 -19.53 -15.38 13.24
CA SER A 112 -19.07 -16.75 12.95
C SER A 112 -18.42 -17.35 14.18
#